data_AF-A0A5B8B9F3-F1
#
_entry.id   AF-A0A5B8B9F3-F1
#
_cell.length_a   1.000
_cell.length_b   1.000
_cell.length_c   1.000
_cell.angle_alpha   90.00
_cell.angle_beta   90.00
_cell.angle_gamma   90.00
#
_symmetry.space_group_name_H-M   'P 1'
#
loop_
_entity.id
_entity.type
_entity.pdbx_description
1 polymer ?
#
loop_
_entity_poly.entity_id
_entity_poly.type
_entity_poly.pdbx_seq_one_letter_code
_entity_poly.pdbx_strand_id
1 'polypeptide(L)' 'MPTGPKGQKRPADVIGNAVRVMRIATGEETDDVQDDGKSAAAKELGSRGGKKRAENMTPERRAEIARKAAESRWKKQ' A
#
# COMPACT_ATOMS: atom_id res chain seq x y z
N MET A 1 0.55 11.05 5.95
CA MET A 1 0.46 11.77 4.66
C MET A 1 -0.74 11.25 3.91
N PRO A 2 -1.60 12.12 3.35
CA PRO A 2 -2.67 11.67 2.46
C PRO A 2 -2.07 11.02 1.21
N THR A 3 -2.73 9.96 0.74
CA THR A 3 -2.33 9.18 -0.42
C THR A 3 -3.47 9.11 -1.41
N GLY A 4 -3.15 9.15 -2.69
CA GLY A 4 -4.15 8.95 -3.75
C GLY A 4 -4.54 7.46 -3.89
N PRO A 5 -5.51 7.16 -4.77
CA PRO A 5 -6.08 5.81 -4.91
C PRO A 5 -5.07 4.68 -5.18
N LYS A 6 -3.91 5.00 -5.75
CA LYS A 6 -2.85 4.02 -6.08
C LYS A 6 -1.58 4.24 -5.25
N GLY A 7 -1.69 4.92 -4.10
CA GLY A 7 -0.58 5.16 -3.19
C GLY A 7 0.31 6.36 -3.54
N GLN A 8 -0.07 7.15 -4.55
CA GLN A 8 0.66 8.36 -4.91
C GLN A 8 0.65 9.37 -3.75
N LYS A 9 1.80 9.99 -3.47
CA LYS A 9 1.93 10.99 -2.40
C LYS A 9 1.08 12.21 -2.73
N ARG A 10 0.27 12.69 -1.79
CA ARG A 10 -0.52 13.92 -1.93
C ARG A 10 -0.02 15.02 -1.00
N PRO A 11 -0.22 16.30 -1.36
CA PRO A 11 -0.04 17.41 -0.42
C PRO A 11 -0.86 17.16 0.84
N ALA A 12 -0.28 17.45 2.00
CA ALA A 12 -0.95 17.24 3.29
C ALA A 12 -2.07 18.26 3.54
N ASP A 13 -1.97 19.44 2.89
CA ASP A 13 -2.93 20.51 3.02
C ASP A 13 -4.13 20.31 2.08
N VAL A 14 -5.32 20.68 2.58
CA VAL A 14 -6.60 20.42 1.88
C VAL A 14 -6.70 21.24 0.59
N ILE A 15 -6.24 22.49 0.61
CA ILE A 15 -6.34 23.41 -0.54
C ILE A 15 -5.42 22.93 -1.67
N GLY A 16 -4.15 22.67 -1.37
CA GLY A 16 -3.15 22.17 -2.32
C GLY A 16 -3.53 20.82 -2.89
N ASN A 17 -4.16 19.94 -2.10
CA ASN A 17 -4.69 18.69 -2.63
C ASN A 17 -5.88 18.93 -3.58
N ALA A 18 -6.79 19.85 -3.27
CA ALA A 18 -7.90 20.20 -4.16
C ALA A 18 -7.40 20.80 -5.49
N VAL A 19 -6.43 21.72 -5.45
CA VAL A 19 -5.78 22.27 -6.64
C VAL A 19 -5.12 21.18 -7.46
N ARG A 20 -4.42 20.24 -6.83
CA ARG A 20 -3.80 19.12 -7.52
C ARG A 20 -4.82 18.20 -8.20
N VAL A 21 -5.93 17.90 -7.53
CA VAL A 21 -7.03 17.12 -8.11
C VAL A 21 -7.63 17.85 -9.32
N MET A 22 -7.82 19.17 -9.22
CA MET A 22 -8.28 20.00 -10.35
C MET A 22 -7.33 19.90 -11.53
N ARG A 23 -6.02 20.09 -11.33
CA ARG A 23 -4.99 20.01 -12.40
C ARG A 23 -4.95 18.65 -13.09
N ILE A 24 -5.13 17.57 -12.31
CA ILE A 24 -5.25 16.22 -12.87
C ILE A 24 -6.50 16.09 -13.74
N ALA A 25 -7.64 16.61 -13.27
CA ALA A 25 -8.90 16.54 -14.00
C ALA A 25 -8.89 17.40 -15.28
N THR A 26 -8.14 18.52 -15.29
CA THR A 26 -7.98 19.38 -16.47
C THR A 26 -6.86 18.93 -17.41
N GLY A 27 -6.07 17.93 -17.03
CA GLY A 27 -4.94 17.42 -17.82
C GLY A 27 -3.67 18.29 -17.74
N GLU A 28 -3.61 19.25 -16.82
CA GLU A 28 -2.40 20.05 -16.54
C GLU A 28 -1.33 19.23 -15.81
N GLU A 29 -1.72 18.20 -15.05
CA GLU A 29 -0.81 17.31 -14.33
C GLU A 29 -1.24 15.84 -14.53
N THR A 30 -0.28 14.93 -14.66
CA THR A 30 -0.58 13.49 -14.75
C THR A 30 -0.74 12.88 -13.35
N ASP A 31 -1.71 12.00 -13.17
CA ASP A 31 -1.80 11.17 -11.97
C ASP A 31 -0.85 9.98 -12.12
N ASP A 32 0.45 10.27 -12.04
CA ASP A 32 1.50 9.26 -12.21
C ASP A 32 1.36 8.19 -11.12
N VAL A 33 0.97 7.01 -11.57
CA VAL A 33 1.03 5.81 -10.77
C VAL A 33 2.48 5.37 -10.77
N GLN A 34 3.05 5.20 -9.59
CA GLN A 34 4.37 4.62 -9.48
C GLN A 34 4.29 3.18 -10.02
N ASP A 35 4.78 2.96 -11.23
CA ASP A 35 4.91 1.61 -11.78
C ASP A 35 5.98 0.88 -10.97
N ASP A 36 5.58 -0.22 -10.34
CA ASP A 36 6.47 -1.07 -9.57
C ASP A 36 7.26 -2.04 -10.48
N GLY A 37 7.14 -1.88 -11.81
CA GLY A 37 7.85 -2.66 -12.83
C GLY A 37 7.35 -4.10 -12.95
N LYS A 38 6.24 -4.44 -12.28
CA LYS A 38 5.70 -5.81 -12.26
C LYS A 38 4.63 -5.98 -13.33
N SER A 39 4.72 -7.10 -14.06
CA SER A 39 3.67 -7.49 -15.00
C SER A 39 2.33 -7.71 -14.30
N ALA A 40 1.23 -7.49 -15.03
CA ALA A 40 -0.12 -7.70 -14.50
C ALA A 40 -0.31 -9.12 -13.95
N ALA A 41 0.21 -10.13 -14.66
CA ALA A 41 0.17 -11.53 -14.23
C ALA A 41 0.91 -11.75 -12.90
N ALA A 42 2.07 -11.13 -12.69
CA ALA A 42 2.81 -11.24 -11.45
C ALA A 42 2.05 -10.60 -10.26
N LYS A 43 1.38 -9.46 -10.49
CA LYS A 43 0.53 -8.81 -9.48
C LYS A 43 -0.65 -9.70 -9.07
N GLU A 44 -1.33 -10.29 -10.05
CA GLU A 44 -2.47 -11.17 -9.80
C GLU A 44 -2.04 -12.43 -9.03
N LEU A 45 -0.98 -13.11 -9.49
CA LEU A 45 -0.47 -14.32 -8.86
C LEU A 45 -0.02 -14.05 -7.41
N GLY A 46 0.70 -12.95 -7.18
CA GLY A 46 1.14 -12.53 -5.85
C GLY A 46 -0.04 -12.31 -4.88
N SER A 47 -1.09 -11.63 -5.35
CA SER A 47 -2.32 -11.41 -4.56
C SER A 47 -3.02 -12.72 -4.22
N ARG A 48 -3.19 -13.62 -5.20
CA ARG A 48 -3.81 -14.94 -5.01
C ARG A 48 -3.01 -15.80 -4.02
N GLY A 49 -1.69 -15.87 -4.18
CA GLY A 49 -0.81 -16.62 -3.29
C GLY A 49 -0.80 -16.06 -1.86
N GLY A 50 -0.82 -14.73 -1.71
CA GLY A 50 -0.94 -14.07 -0.40
C GLY A 50 -2.25 -14.43 0.32
N LYS A 51 -3.38 -14.33 -0.38
CA LYS A 51 -4.71 -14.69 0.16
C LYS A 51 -4.75 -16.15 0.60
N LYS A 52 -4.28 -17.08 -0.26
CA LYS A 52 -4.29 -18.51 0.08
C LYS A 52 -3.44 -18.83 1.30
N ARG A 53 -2.27 -18.20 1.44
CA ARG A 53 -1.42 -18.35 2.64
C ARG A 53 -2.11 -17.83 3.90
N ALA A 54 -2.83 -16.71 3.80
CA ALA A 54 -3.56 -16.16 4.93
C ALA A 54 -4.72 -17.09 5.35
N GLU A 55 -5.52 -17.58 4.40
CA GLU A 55 -6.59 -18.55 4.63
C GLU A 55 -6.09 -19.81 5.34
N ASN A 56 -4.96 -20.35 4.89
CA ASN A 56 -4.40 -21.59 5.44
C ASN A 56 -3.70 -21.40 6.80
N MET A 57 -3.55 -20.18 7.31
CA MET A 57 -2.84 -19.91 8.56
C MET A 57 -3.79 -19.96 9.76
N THR A 58 -3.46 -20.81 10.73
CA THR A 58 -4.25 -20.94 11.97
C THR A 58 -4.16 -19.69 12.85
N PRO A 59 -5.17 -19.42 13.70
CA PRO A 59 -5.14 -18.30 14.64
C PRO A 59 -3.91 -18.29 15.56
N GLU A 60 -3.49 -19.46 16.04
CA GLU A 60 -2.33 -19.62 16.93
C GLU A 60 -1.05 -19.23 16.21
N ARG A 61 -0.88 -19.68 14.96
CA ARG A 61 0.28 -19.33 14.15
C ARG A 61 0.31 -17.84 13.83
N ARG A 62 -0.84 -17.21 13.58
CA ARG A 62 -0.94 -15.75 13.41
C ARG A 62 -0.50 -15.01 14.69
N ALA A 63 -0.97 -15.46 15.86
CA ALA A 63 -0.62 -14.87 17.14
C ALA A 63 0.88 -15.01 17.46
N GLU A 64 1.49 -16.15 17.15
CA GLU A 64 2.92 -16.38 17.32
C GLU A 64 3.76 -15.42 16.47
N ILE A 65 3.40 -15.27 15.18
CA ILE A 65 4.07 -14.34 14.26
C ILE A 65 3.95 -12.90 14.76
N ALA A 66 2.77 -12.49 15.21
CA ALA A 66 2.54 -11.15 15.75
C ALA A 66 3.41 -10.87 16.99
N ARG A 67 3.51 -11.83 17.91
CA ARG A 67 4.36 -11.71 19.11
C ARG A 67 5.84 -11.56 18.75
N LYS A 68 6.35 -12.41 17.84
CA LYS A 68 7.73 -12.33 17.34
C LYS A 68 8.03 -11.00 16.66
N ALA A 69 7.09 -10.48 15.88
CA ALA A 69 7.23 -9.17 15.23
C ALA A 69 7.28 -8.03 16.25
N ALA A 70 6.43 -8.08 17.28
CA ALA A 70 6.44 -7.11 18.37
C ALA A 70 7.77 -7.14 19.14
N GLU A 71 8.22 -8.31 19.59
CA GLU A 71 9.51 -8.47 20.25
C GLU A 71 10.66 -7.92 19.41
N SER A 72 10.70 -8.21 18.12
CA SER A 72 11.74 -7.71 17.21
C SER A 72 11.73 -6.18 17.08
N ARG A 73 10.53 -5.57 17.07
CA ARG A 73 10.38 -4.11 17.03
C ARG A 73 10.88 -3.46 18.32
N TRP A 74 10.55 -4.04 19.47
CA TRP A 74 10.91 -3.48 20.78
C TRP A 74 12.34 -3.79 21.22
N LYS A 75 12.98 -4.84 20.70
CA LYS A 75 14.41 -5.15 20.92
C LYS A 75 15.38 -4.24 20.16
N LYS A 76 14.90 -3.50 19.16
CA LYS A 76 15.70 -2.53 18.37
C LYS A 76 15.59 -1.08 18.88
N GLN A 77 14.84 -0.87 19.96
CA GLN A 77 14.94 0.32 20.81
C GLN A 77 15.96 0.03 21.91
#